data_AF-A0A821SZH6-F1
#
_entry.id   AF-A0A821SZH6-F1
#
_cell.length_a   1.000
_cell.length_b   1.000
_cell.length_c   1.000
_cell.angle_alpha   90.00
_cell.angle_beta   90.00
_cell.angle_gamma   90.00
#
_symmetry.space_group_name_H-M   'P 1'
#
loop_
_entity.id
_entity.type
_entity.pdbx_description
1 polymer ?
#
loop_
_entity_poly.entity_id
_entity_poly.type
_entity_poly.pdbx_seq_one_letter_code
_entity_poly.pdbx_strand_id
1 'polypeptide(L)'
;IRANNQPSTIEGLFGNGYDLVEYFMRDANSQMSAYMKEQGKKGDIRGSRLLIEGLKYRLGLVIPYANTWNQALAQGALPQNAMRSWKNLLDLSSEAWHSIGDTSTDTNWYSKRLILATIYQSAEIYMIQDQSQNKTDTINFLERRFNDFQTLGSFRNTVSNSLSDTAQIATGLFSVIRNLTSRR
;
A
#
# COMPACT_ATOMS: atom_id res chain seq x y z
N ILE A 1 -11.43 12.94 44.63
CA ILE A 1 -12.00 14.17 44.03
C ILE A 1 -12.61 13.76 42.68
N ARG A 2 -13.94 13.71 42.62
CA ARG A 2 -14.69 13.33 41.42
C ARG A 2 -14.53 14.44 40.38
N ALA A 3 -13.81 14.18 39.30
CA ALA A 3 -13.74 15.11 38.18
C ALA A 3 -15.06 15.04 37.41
N ASN A 4 -15.84 16.11 37.50
CA ASN A 4 -17.06 16.29 36.75
C ASN A 4 -16.74 16.28 35.26
N ASN A 5 -17.38 15.35 34.55
CA ASN A 5 -17.48 15.27 33.10
C ASN A 5 -18.09 16.59 32.58
N GLN A 6 -17.28 17.48 32.00
CA GLN A 6 -17.77 18.53 31.11
C GLN A 6 -17.48 18.11 29.66
N PRO A 7 -18.48 17.56 28.94
CA PRO A 7 -18.32 17.16 27.53
C PRO A 7 -18.12 18.35 26.57
N SER A 8 -18.28 19.59 27.03
CA SER A 8 -18.35 20.81 26.20
C SER A 8 -17.00 21.38 25.73
N THR A 9 -15.87 20.98 26.31
CA THR A 9 -14.57 21.59 25.97
C THR A 9 -13.83 20.89 24.83
N ILE A 10 -14.16 19.61 24.58
CA ILE A 10 -13.50 18.81 23.52
C ILE A 10 -14.23 18.99 22.18
N GLU A 11 -15.56 19.13 22.19
CA GLU A 11 -16.37 19.42 20.99
C GLU A 11 -16.07 20.80 20.37
N GLY A 12 -15.60 21.78 21.14
CA GLY A 12 -15.19 23.08 20.61
C GLY A 12 -13.82 23.07 19.91
N LEU A 13 -12.99 22.06 20.18
CA LEU A 13 -11.63 21.91 19.63
C LEU A 13 -11.61 21.06 18.36
N PHE A 14 -12.56 20.14 18.20
CA PHE A 14 -12.70 19.27 17.04
C PHE A 14 -14.11 19.41 16.46
N GLY A 15 -14.22 19.92 15.23
CA GLY A 15 -15.51 20.16 14.58
C GLY A 15 -16.25 18.87 14.18
N ASN A 16 -15.54 17.74 14.12
CA ASN A 16 -16.08 16.39 13.92
C ASN A 16 -15.19 15.35 14.64
N GLY A 17 -15.77 14.25 15.14
CA GLY A 17 -15.03 13.12 15.73
C GLY A 17 -14.02 12.47 14.78
N TYR A 18 -14.15 12.69 13.47
CA TYR A 18 -13.18 12.24 12.47
C TYR A 18 -11.87 13.07 12.44
N ASP A 19 -11.88 14.32 12.89
CA ASP A 19 -10.69 15.19 12.78
C ASP A 19 -9.52 14.66 13.62
N LEU A 20 -9.81 14.03 14.77
CA LEU A 20 -8.81 13.34 15.58
C LEU A 20 -8.23 12.11 14.83
N VAL A 21 -9.09 11.35 14.16
CA VAL A 21 -8.66 10.18 13.37
C VAL A 21 -7.79 10.64 12.20
N GLU A 22 -8.20 11.68 11.49
CA GLU A 22 -7.42 12.27 10.40
C GLU A 22 -6.06 12.76 10.89
N TYR A 23 -6.01 13.48 12.01
CA TYR A 23 -4.77 13.93 12.63
C TYR A 23 -3.84 12.76 12.97
N PHE A 24 -4.37 11.74 13.65
CA PHE A 24 -3.62 10.53 13.99
C PHE A 24 -3.06 9.85 12.75
N MET A 25 -3.86 9.72 11.69
CA MET A 25 -3.39 9.06 10.47
C MET A 25 -2.28 9.85 9.77
N ARG A 26 -2.37 11.18 9.73
CA ARG A 26 -1.32 12.04 9.16
C ARG A 26 -0.03 11.98 9.97
N ASP A 27 -0.15 12.00 11.30
CA ASP A 27 1.01 11.84 12.20
C ASP A 27 1.68 10.48 12.00
N ALA A 28 0.88 9.41 11.93
CA ALA A 28 1.38 8.06 11.68
C ALA A 28 2.07 7.93 10.30
N ASN A 29 1.60 8.63 9.27
CA ASN A 29 2.27 8.70 7.96
C ASN A 29 3.63 9.42 8.08
N SER A 30 3.68 10.53 8.82
CA SER A 30 4.93 11.26 9.09
C SER A 30 5.96 10.40 9.82
N GLN A 31 5.53 9.68 10.86
CA GLN A 31 6.36 8.73 11.61
C GLN A 31 6.88 7.60 10.70
N MET A 32 6.01 7.05 9.84
CA MET A 32 6.42 6.05 8.83
C MET A 32 7.50 6.60 7.89
N SER A 33 7.31 7.80 7.34
CA SER A 33 8.31 8.41 6.45
C SER A 33 9.64 8.66 7.17
N ALA A 34 9.59 9.13 8.41
CA ALA A 34 10.79 9.34 9.24
C ALA A 34 11.55 8.02 9.48
N TYR A 35 10.82 6.96 9.87
CA TYR A 35 11.36 5.62 10.02
C TYR A 35 12.01 5.13 8.71
N MET A 36 11.30 5.22 7.58
CA MET A 36 11.83 4.76 6.28
C MET A 36 13.08 5.53 5.87
N LYS A 37 13.13 6.85 6.10
CA LYS A 37 14.32 7.67 5.82
C LYS A 37 15.51 7.25 6.67
N GLU A 38 15.30 6.96 7.95
CA GLU A 38 16.36 6.47 8.83
C GLU A 38 16.91 5.13 8.35
N GLN A 39 16.03 4.19 8.02
CA GLN A 39 16.43 2.88 7.50
C GLN A 39 17.14 2.98 6.14
N GLY A 40 16.66 3.87 5.26
CA GLY A 40 17.31 4.15 3.97
C GLY A 40 18.74 4.70 4.12
N LYS A 41 19.01 5.52 5.15
CA LYS A 41 20.35 6.03 5.47
C LYS A 41 21.30 4.93 5.96
N LYS A 42 20.80 4.02 6.81
CA LYS A 42 21.59 2.84 7.28
C LYS A 42 21.96 1.93 6.11
N GLY A 43 21.12 1.89 5.07
CA GLY A 43 21.39 1.15 3.85
C GLY A 43 21.15 -0.36 3.94
N ASP A 44 20.71 -0.85 5.10
CA ASP A 44 20.45 -2.27 5.39
C ASP A 44 19.22 -2.80 4.63
N ILE A 45 18.19 -1.95 4.47
CA ILE A 45 16.97 -2.26 3.71
C ILE A 45 16.71 -1.20 2.64
N ARG A 46 16.38 -1.64 1.42
CA ARG A 46 16.19 -0.78 0.23
C ARG A 46 15.06 -1.26 -0.67
N GLY A 47 14.61 -0.39 -1.57
CA GLY A 47 13.64 -0.72 -2.61
C GLY A 47 12.33 -1.27 -2.07
N SER A 48 11.83 -2.36 -2.65
CA SER A 48 10.55 -2.98 -2.24
C SER A 48 10.56 -3.49 -0.80
N ARG A 49 11.72 -3.91 -0.27
CA ARG A 49 11.84 -4.31 1.13
C ARG A 49 11.60 -3.13 2.07
N LEU A 50 12.12 -1.95 1.73
CA LEU A 50 11.88 -0.75 2.54
C LEU A 50 10.40 -0.33 2.51
N LEU A 51 9.71 -0.50 1.37
CA LEU A 51 8.27 -0.24 1.27
C LEU A 51 7.45 -1.11 2.23
N ILE A 52 7.63 -2.44 2.18
CA ILE A 52 6.85 -3.34 3.02
C ILE A 52 7.14 -3.12 4.51
N GLU A 53 8.39 -2.87 4.89
CA GLU A 53 8.75 -2.53 6.26
C GLU A 53 8.13 -1.20 6.73
N GLY A 54 8.04 -0.19 5.84
CA GLY A 54 7.32 1.04 6.12
C GLY A 54 5.83 0.80 6.37
N LEU A 55 5.18 0.00 5.53
CA LEU A 55 3.75 -0.34 5.71
C LEU A 55 3.49 -1.13 6.99
N LYS A 56 4.37 -2.07 7.35
CA LYS A 56 4.29 -2.80 8.62
C LYS A 56 4.46 -1.87 9.81
N TYR A 57 5.43 -0.96 9.76
CA TYR A 57 5.63 0.04 10.80
C TYR A 57 4.36 0.89 10.98
N ARG A 58 3.80 1.37 9.88
CA ARG A 58 2.58 2.17 9.88
C ARG A 58 1.36 1.42 10.42
N LEU A 59 1.22 0.14 10.10
CA LEU A 59 0.19 -0.73 10.66
C LEU A 59 0.43 -0.94 12.17
N GLY A 60 1.68 -1.11 12.58
CA GLY A 60 2.09 -1.23 13.98
C GLY A 60 1.66 -0.05 14.86
N LEU A 61 1.61 1.16 14.31
CA LEU A 61 1.07 2.34 15.00
C LEU A 61 -0.44 2.25 15.25
N VAL A 62 -1.18 1.51 14.42
CA VAL A 62 -2.63 1.34 14.53
C VAL A 62 -3.02 0.19 15.45
N ILE A 63 -2.19 -0.86 15.54
CA ILE A 63 -2.45 -2.07 16.34
C ILE A 63 -2.93 -1.77 17.78
N PRO A 64 -2.35 -0.80 18.53
CA PRO A 64 -2.84 -0.44 19.87
C PRO A 64 -4.30 0.00 19.93
N TYR A 65 -4.83 0.51 18.80
CA TYR A 65 -6.19 1.03 18.66
C TYR A 65 -7.11 0.08 17.88
N ALA A 66 -6.68 -1.16 17.60
CA ALA A 66 -7.43 -2.09 16.75
C ALA A 66 -8.89 -2.33 17.21
N ASN A 67 -9.14 -2.30 18.52
CA ASN A 67 -10.48 -2.52 19.10
C ASN A 67 -11.49 -1.42 18.76
N THR A 68 -11.03 -0.18 18.52
CA THR A 68 -11.87 0.96 18.16
C THR A 68 -11.68 1.39 16.70
N TRP A 69 -10.79 0.71 15.96
CA TRP A 69 -10.44 1.08 14.59
C TRP A 69 -11.61 0.92 13.61
N ASN A 70 -12.54 -0.01 13.86
CA ASN A 70 -13.74 -0.14 13.02
C ASN A 70 -14.60 1.14 13.04
N GLN A 71 -14.71 1.81 14.20
CA GLN A 71 -15.44 3.07 14.35
C GLN A 71 -14.71 4.19 13.61
N ALA A 72 -13.38 4.24 13.73
CA ALA A 72 -12.54 5.21 13.01
C ALA A 72 -12.72 5.09 11.48
N LEU A 73 -12.68 3.86 10.95
CA LEU A 73 -12.90 3.58 9.53
C LEU A 73 -14.33 3.93 9.10
N ALA A 74 -15.34 3.61 9.92
CA ALA A 74 -16.73 3.97 9.64
C ALA A 74 -16.92 5.50 9.57
N GLN A 75 -16.30 6.26 10.47
CA GLN A 75 -16.31 7.73 10.43
C GLN A 75 -15.63 8.27 9.17
N GLY A 76 -14.53 7.65 8.73
CA GLY A 76 -13.85 8.00 7.49
C GLY A 76 -14.65 7.65 6.23
N ALA A 77 -15.53 6.66 6.29
CA ALA A 77 -16.38 6.24 5.17
C ALA A 77 -17.62 7.13 4.96
N LEU A 78 -17.98 7.98 5.93
CA LEU A 78 -19.09 8.92 5.79
C LEU A 78 -18.85 9.86 4.60
N PRO A 79 -19.86 10.21 3.78
CA PRO A 79 -19.68 11.03 2.58
C PRO A 79 -18.93 12.35 2.80
N GLN A 80 -19.17 13.01 3.95
CA GLN A 80 -18.48 14.25 4.33
C GLN A 80 -16.97 14.08 4.61
N ASN A 81 -16.52 12.86 4.91
CA ASN A 81 -15.15 12.53 5.30
C ASN A 81 -14.44 11.66 4.25
N ALA A 82 -15.20 10.96 3.40
CA ALA A 82 -14.69 9.96 2.46
C ALA A 82 -13.57 10.50 1.57
N MET A 83 -13.72 11.71 1.02
CA MET A 83 -12.68 12.35 0.20
C MET A 83 -11.41 12.64 1.00
N ARG A 84 -11.53 13.08 2.26
CA ARG A 84 -10.37 13.33 3.15
C ARG A 84 -9.67 12.02 3.51
N SER A 85 -10.44 10.99 3.84
CA SER A 85 -9.93 9.64 4.14
C SER A 85 -9.16 9.05 2.96
N TRP A 86 -9.73 9.12 1.76
CA TRP A 86 -9.06 8.70 0.53
C TRP A 86 -7.82 9.50 0.21
N LYS A 87 -7.87 10.82 0.36
CA LYS A 87 -6.68 11.65 0.19
C LYS A 87 -5.56 11.19 1.13
N ASN A 88 -5.86 10.99 2.40
CA ASN A 88 -4.89 10.56 3.39
C ASN A 88 -4.27 9.18 3.08
N LEU A 89 -5.06 8.24 2.55
CA LEU A 89 -4.56 6.93 2.10
C LEU A 89 -3.63 7.06 0.88
N LEU A 90 -3.96 7.94 -0.08
CA LEU A 90 -3.10 8.21 -1.23
C LEU A 90 -1.82 8.96 -0.85
N ASP A 91 -1.91 9.84 0.16
CA ASP A 91 -0.76 10.56 0.71
C ASP A 91 0.19 9.57 1.40
N LEU A 92 -0.31 8.60 2.20
CA LEU A 92 0.47 7.48 2.77
C LEU A 92 1.26 6.73 1.68
N SER A 93 0.56 6.36 0.60
CA SER A 93 1.16 5.62 -0.50
C SER A 93 2.25 6.45 -1.20
N SER A 94 1.95 7.74 -1.43
CA SER A 94 2.89 8.67 -2.06
C SER A 94 4.14 8.89 -1.21
N GLU A 95 4.00 9.03 0.12
CA GLU A 95 5.11 9.18 1.04
C GLU A 95 5.98 7.93 1.13
N ALA A 96 5.37 6.73 1.10
CA ALA A 96 6.11 5.47 1.07
C ALA A 96 6.96 5.35 -0.20
N TRP A 97 6.39 5.60 -1.38
CA TRP A 97 7.12 5.60 -2.66
C TRP A 97 8.21 6.68 -2.70
N HIS A 98 7.92 7.88 -2.19
CA HIS A 98 8.90 8.95 -2.12
C HIS A 98 10.09 8.59 -1.21
N SER A 99 9.84 7.88 -0.10
CA SER A 99 10.87 7.49 0.87
C SER A 99 11.89 6.48 0.31
N ILE A 100 11.55 5.76 -0.76
CA ILE A 100 12.49 4.88 -1.46
C ILE A 100 13.16 5.52 -2.69
N GLY A 101 12.90 6.81 -2.93
CA GLY A 101 13.45 7.55 -4.08
C GLY A 101 12.75 7.30 -5.41
N ASP A 102 11.55 6.72 -5.43
CA ASP A 102 10.78 6.56 -6.67
C ASP A 102 10.23 7.92 -7.13
N THR A 103 10.88 8.51 -8.13
CA THR A 103 10.44 9.72 -8.83
C THR A 103 9.71 9.42 -10.14
N SER A 104 9.17 8.20 -10.31
CA SER A 104 8.46 7.79 -11.52
C SER A 104 7.33 8.79 -11.85
N THR A 105 7.38 9.53 -12.96
CA THR A 105 6.30 10.46 -13.38
C THR A 105 5.35 9.85 -14.44
N ASP A 106 5.57 8.59 -14.82
CA ASP A 106 4.86 7.93 -15.91
C ASP A 106 3.44 7.48 -15.53
N THR A 107 2.70 6.93 -16.49
CA THR A 107 1.38 6.27 -16.27
C THR A 107 1.41 5.17 -15.18
N ASN A 108 2.58 4.65 -14.83
CA ASN A 108 2.79 3.73 -13.71
C ASN A 108 2.64 4.41 -12.32
N TRP A 109 2.73 5.74 -12.24
CA TRP A 109 2.67 6.52 -10.99
C TRP A 109 1.33 6.38 -10.27
N TYR A 110 0.22 6.53 -11.00
CA TYR A 110 -1.13 6.43 -10.46
C TYR A 110 -1.44 4.99 -10.03
N SER A 111 -1.12 4.01 -10.88
CA SER A 111 -1.38 2.59 -10.61
C SER A 111 -0.59 2.09 -9.40
N LYS A 112 0.71 2.38 -9.30
CA LYS A 112 1.54 2.02 -8.14
C LYS A 112 0.95 2.56 -6.83
N ARG A 113 0.52 3.83 -6.84
CA ARG A 113 -0.03 4.48 -5.65
C ARG A 113 -1.37 3.91 -5.24
N LEU A 114 -2.26 3.75 -6.20
CA LEU A 114 -3.59 3.19 -5.97
C LEU A 114 -3.52 1.74 -5.48
N ILE A 115 -2.65 0.92 -6.08
CA ILE A 115 -2.48 -0.48 -5.68
C ILE A 115 -1.91 -0.56 -4.26
N LEU A 116 -0.85 0.21 -3.95
CA LEU A 116 -0.25 0.19 -2.61
C LEU A 116 -1.24 0.68 -1.53
N ALA A 117 -1.99 1.75 -1.83
CA ALA A 117 -3.09 2.23 -1.01
C ALA A 117 -4.15 1.13 -0.77
N THR A 118 -4.55 0.43 -1.83
CA THR A 118 -5.55 -0.65 -1.76
C THR A 118 -5.05 -1.82 -0.92
N ILE A 119 -3.78 -2.23 -1.09
CA ILE A 119 -3.15 -3.29 -0.29
C ILE A 119 -3.18 -2.91 1.19
N TYR A 120 -2.74 -1.69 1.52
CA TYR A 120 -2.72 -1.22 2.90
C TYR A 120 -4.14 -1.14 3.49
N GLN A 121 -5.11 -0.56 2.78
CA GLN A 121 -6.51 -0.51 3.21
C GLN A 121 -7.10 -1.90 3.45
N SER A 122 -6.79 -2.88 2.58
CA SER A 122 -7.26 -4.25 2.75
C SER A 122 -6.69 -4.91 4.00
N ALA A 123 -5.43 -4.61 4.35
CA ALA A 123 -4.81 -5.09 5.59
C ALA A 123 -5.45 -4.44 6.82
N GLU A 124 -5.77 -3.15 6.80
CA GLU A 124 -6.49 -2.50 7.90
C GLU A 124 -7.88 -3.10 8.13
N ILE A 125 -8.60 -3.45 7.06
CA ILE A 125 -9.90 -4.13 7.18
C ILE A 125 -9.73 -5.55 7.72
N TYR A 126 -8.71 -6.29 7.26
CA TYR A 126 -8.40 -7.63 7.77
C TYR A 126 -8.10 -7.60 9.28
N MET A 127 -7.36 -6.59 9.74
CA MET A 127 -6.98 -6.39 11.15
C MET A 127 -8.15 -6.35 12.12
N ILE A 128 -9.33 -5.89 11.66
CA ILE A 128 -10.55 -5.80 12.48
C ILE A 128 -10.99 -7.19 12.94
N GLN A 129 -10.81 -8.21 12.09
CA GLN A 129 -11.27 -9.58 12.35
C GLN A 129 -10.17 -10.47 12.94
N ASP A 130 -8.92 -10.09 12.76
CA ASP A 130 -7.75 -10.83 13.24
C ASP A 130 -7.73 -10.95 14.79
N GLN A 131 -7.68 -12.18 15.32
CA GLN A 131 -7.59 -12.47 16.76
C GLN A 131 -6.19 -12.98 17.18
N SER A 132 -5.24 -13.03 16.24
CA SER A 132 -3.88 -13.50 16.50
C SER A 132 -3.12 -12.55 17.44
N GLN A 133 -2.15 -13.10 18.17
CA GLN A 133 -1.28 -12.32 19.05
C GLN A 133 -0.52 -11.26 18.23
N ASN A 134 -0.55 -10.01 18.72
CA ASN A 134 0.07 -8.86 18.06
C ASN A 134 -0.37 -8.65 16.59
N LYS A 135 -1.54 -9.17 16.19
CA LYS A 135 -2.06 -9.09 14.81
C LYS A 135 -1.08 -9.67 13.77
N THR A 136 -0.42 -10.77 14.12
CA THR A 136 0.58 -11.43 13.27
C THR A 136 -0.03 -11.90 11.94
N ASP A 137 -1.27 -12.37 11.94
CA ASP A 137 -1.95 -12.79 10.71
C ASP A 137 -2.20 -11.61 9.76
N THR A 138 -2.50 -10.42 10.29
CA THR A 138 -2.60 -9.18 9.50
C THR A 138 -1.28 -8.81 8.86
N ILE A 139 -0.17 -8.91 9.60
CA ILE A 139 1.17 -8.64 9.06
C ILE A 139 1.50 -9.61 7.92
N ASN A 140 1.23 -10.91 8.12
CA ASN A 140 1.43 -11.93 7.10
C ASN A 140 0.53 -11.70 5.86
N PHE A 141 -0.72 -11.28 6.08
CA PHE A 141 -1.63 -10.94 5.00
C PHE A 141 -1.09 -9.77 4.16
N LEU A 142 -0.61 -8.71 4.81
CA LEU A 142 -0.01 -7.55 4.15
C LEU A 142 1.20 -7.95 3.30
N GLU A 143 2.11 -8.77 3.85
CA GLU A 143 3.27 -9.28 3.12
C GLU A 143 2.89 -10.08 1.87
N ARG A 144 1.91 -10.98 2.00
CA ARG A 144 1.42 -11.79 0.88
C ARG A 144 0.86 -10.91 -0.24
N ARG A 145 0.00 -9.95 0.09
CA ARG A 145 -0.59 -9.02 -0.90
C ARG A 145 0.46 -8.15 -1.58
N PHE A 146 1.47 -7.72 -0.83
CA PHE A 146 2.60 -6.98 -1.40
C PHE A 146 3.46 -7.85 -2.32
N ASN A 147 3.68 -9.11 -1.98
CA ASN A 147 4.40 -10.07 -2.84
C ASN A 147 3.63 -10.39 -4.13
N ASP A 148 2.31 -10.56 -4.04
CA ASP A 148 1.44 -10.75 -5.21
C ASP A 148 1.59 -9.58 -6.20
N PHE A 149 1.60 -8.34 -5.69
CA PHE A 149 1.83 -7.14 -6.50
C PHE A 149 3.21 -7.13 -7.18
N GLN A 150 4.28 -7.47 -6.46
CA GLN A 150 5.63 -7.55 -7.05
C GLN A 150 5.71 -8.60 -8.17
N THR A 151 5.04 -9.73 -7.98
CA THR A 151 5.01 -10.82 -8.97
C THR A 151 4.26 -10.41 -10.23
N LEU A 152 3.11 -9.73 -10.09
CA LEU A 152 2.34 -9.19 -11.22
C LEU A 152 3.13 -8.12 -12.00
N GLY A 153 3.85 -7.23 -11.31
CA GLY A 153 4.72 -6.24 -11.94
C GLY A 153 5.85 -6.89 -12.75
N SER A 154 6.43 -7.98 -12.24
CA SER A 154 7.48 -8.74 -12.92
C SER A 154 6.95 -9.51 -14.14
N PHE A 155 5.73 -10.07 -14.05
CA PHE A 155 5.09 -10.80 -15.14
C PHE A 155 4.92 -9.95 -16.41
N ARG A 156 4.60 -8.66 -16.26
CA ARG A 156 4.50 -7.73 -17.40
C ARG A 156 5.83 -7.53 -18.14
N ASN A 157 6.95 -7.50 -17.41
CA ASN A 157 8.28 -7.32 -18.00
C ASN A 157 8.76 -8.59 -18.72
N THR A 158 8.45 -9.77 -18.18
CA THR A 158 8.79 -11.06 -18.82
C THR A 158 8.02 -11.27 -20.13
N VAL A 159 6.72 -10.94 -20.18
CA VAL A 159 5.91 -11.07 -21.41
C VAL A 159 6.33 -10.05 -22.48
N SER A 160 6.71 -8.83 -22.09
CA SER A 160 7.18 -7.81 -23.02
C SER A 160 8.50 -8.17 -23.70
N ASN A 161 9.41 -8.86 -22.99
CA ASN A 161 10.71 -9.26 -23.55
C ASN A 161 10.61 -10.52 -24.44
N SER A 162 9.62 -11.40 -24.22
CA SER A 162 9.37 -12.55 -25.10
C SER A 162 8.69 -12.21 -26.44
N LEU A 163 8.16 -10.99 -26.60
CA LEU A 163 7.54 -10.55 -27.86
C LEU A 163 8.56 -10.09 -28.91
N SER A 164 9.80 -9.77 -28.54
CA SER A 164 10.88 -9.50 -29.51
C SER A 164 11.55 -10.78 -30.02
N ASP A 165 11.50 -11.87 -29.25
CA ASP A 165 12.07 -13.17 -29.64
C ASP A 165 11.15 -13.99 -30.57
N THR A 166 9.91 -13.52 -30.79
CA THR A 166 8.94 -14.21 -31.65
C THR A 166 9.24 -14.03 -33.15
N ALA A 167 10.02 -13.02 -33.53
CA ALA A 167 10.43 -12.82 -34.92
C ALA A 167 11.26 -14.00 -35.45
N GLN A 168 12.12 -14.59 -34.59
CA GLN A 168 12.96 -15.74 -34.96
C GLN A 168 12.17 -17.05 -35.02
N ILE A 169 11.20 -17.24 -34.11
CA ILE A 169 10.30 -18.41 -34.09
C ILE A 169 9.38 -18.40 -35.30
N ALA A 170 8.85 -17.22 -35.68
CA ALA A 170 8.05 -17.08 -36.89
C ALA A 170 8.87 -17.47 -38.14
N THR A 171 10.09 -16.96 -38.29
CA THR A 171 10.95 -17.33 -39.43
C THR A 171 11.33 -18.82 -39.45
N GLY A 172 11.50 -19.45 -38.28
CA GLY A 172 11.76 -20.88 -38.15
C GLY A 172 10.56 -21.75 -38.56
N LEU A 173 9.33 -21.33 -38.21
CA LEU A 173 8.11 -22.04 -38.62
C LEU A 173 7.82 -21.87 -40.12
N PHE A 174 8.10 -20.70 -40.69
CA PHE A 174 7.94 -20.46 -42.13
C PHE A 174 8.90 -21.31 -42.99
N SER A 175 10.12 -21.59 -42.53
CA SER A 175 11.06 -22.40 -43.29
C SER A 175 10.69 -23.89 -43.31
N VAL A 176 10.11 -24.41 -42.22
CA VAL A 176 9.60 -25.78 -42.13
C VAL A 176 8.40 -25.98 -43.07
N ILE A 177 7.46 -25.03 -43.11
CA ILE A 177 6.30 -25.10 -44.01
C ILE A 177 6.74 -25.01 -45.49
N ARG A 178 7.73 -24.17 -45.81
CA ARG A 178 8.26 -24.05 -47.18
C ARG A 178 8.98 -25.33 -47.64
N ASN A 179 9.77 -25.97 -46.77
CA ASN A 179 10.44 -27.25 -47.10
C ASN A 179 9.47 -28.42 -47.29
N LEU A 180 8.34 -28.41 -46.58
CA LEU A 180 7.29 -29.44 -46.74
C LEU A 180 6.48 -29.26 -48.03
N THR A 181 6.42 -28.05 -48.58
CA THR A 181 5.63 -27.72 -49.77
C THR A 181 6.43 -27.76 -51.09
N SER A 182 7.76 -27.74 -51.06
CA SER A 182 8.61 -27.80 -52.26
C SER A 182 9.11 -29.20 -52.63
N ARG A 183 8.56 -30.28 -52.03
CA ARG A 183 8.95 -31.68 -52.27
C ARG A 183 7.92 -32.49 -53.09
N ARG A 184 7.07 -31.82 -53.86
CA ARG A 184 6.24 -32.44 -54.91
C ARG A 184 6.57 -31.87 -56.27
#